data_AF-A0A3D3WA96-F1
#
_entry.id   AF-A0A3D3WA96-F1
#
_cell.length_a   1.000
_cell.length_b   1.000
_cell.length_c   1.000
_cell.angle_alpha   90.00
_cell.angle_beta   90.00
_cell.angle_gamma   90.00
#
_symmetry.space_group_name_H-M   'P 1'
#
loop_
_entity.id
_entity.type
_entity.pdbx_description
1 polymer ?
#
loop_
_entity_poly.entity_id
_entity_poly.type
_entity_poly.pdbx_seq_one_letter_code
_entity_poly.pdbx_strand_id
1 'polypeptide(L)' 'MGVLDILIMMVIITLGPTILLMMTSFTRIVIVLSFLRNALGTQQTPPNQIVIGLALFLSLFIMQPVLGEI' A
#
# COMPACT_ATOMS: atom_id res chain seq x y z
N MET A 1 0.62 -25.70 -19.25
CA MET A 1 0.64 -24.24 -19.10
C MET A 1 1.39 -23.65 -20.27
N GLY A 2 0.70 -22.97 -21.18
CA GLY A 2 1.36 -22.26 -22.27
C GLY A 2 2.16 -21.07 -21.74
N VAL A 3 3.14 -20.61 -22.52
CA VAL A 3 3.94 -19.41 -22.19
C VAL A 3 3.06 -18.18 -21.99
N LEU A 4 1.93 -18.11 -22.72
CA LEU A 4 0.93 -17.07 -22.60
C LEU A 4 0.22 -17.09 -21.23
N ASP A 5 -0.13 -18.28 -20.72
CA ASP A 5 -0.79 -18.44 -19.42
C ASP A 5 0.13 -17.98 -18.28
N ILE A 6 1.42 -18.32 -18.37
CA ILE A 6 2.44 -17.91 -17.39
C ILE A 6 2.61 -16.38 -17.41
N LEU A 7 2.63 -15.78 -18.61
CA LEU A 7 2.70 -14.33 -18.78
C LEU A 7 1.51 -13.62 -18.12
N ILE A 8 0.29 -14.08 -18.39
CA ILE A 8 -0.93 -13.50 -17.81
C ILE A 8 -0.93 -13.64 -16.28
N MET A 9 -0.50 -14.79 -15.76
CA MET A 9 -0.43 -15.04 -14.31
C MET A 9 0.58 -14.11 -13.61
N MET A 10 1.74 -13.87 -14.22
CA MET A 10 2.75 -12.93 -13.70
C MET A 10 2.20 -11.50 -13.61
N VAL A 11 1.44 -11.06 -14.62
CA VAL A 11 0.82 -9.73 -14.63
C VAL A 11 -0.16 -9.58 -13.47
N ILE A 12 -1.02 -10.58 -13.25
CA ILE A 12 -2.01 -10.57 -12.17
C ILE A 12 -1.34 -10.54 -10.80
N ILE A 13 -0.30 -11.35 -10.58
CA ILE A 13 0.42 -11.39 -9.29
C ILE A 13 1.15 -10.08 -9.01
N THR A 14 1.69 -9.43 -10.06
CA THR A 14 2.44 -8.17 -9.91
C THR A 14 1.53 -6.95 -9.71
N LEU A 15 0.42 -6.86 -10.46
CA LEU A 15 -0.50 -5.72 -10.39
C LEU A 15 -1.58 -5.86 -9.32
N GLY A 16 -1.98 -7.09 -8.99
CA GLY A 16 -3.00 -7.40 -7.98
C GLY A 16 -2.80 -6.67 -6.65
N PRO A 17 -1.63 -6.76 -5.99
CA PRO A 17 -1.42 -6.09 -4.71
C PRO A 17 -1.48 -4.57 -4.84
N THR A 18 -0.97 -4.01 -5.94
CA THR A 18 -0.97 -2.55 -6.17
C THR A 18 -2.39 -2.00 -6.33
N ILE A 19 -3.24 -2.71 -7.08
CA ILE A 19 -4.65 -2.34 -7.25
C ILE A 19 -5.39 -2.44 -5.91
N LEU A 20 -5.16 -3.50 -5.14
CA LEU A 20 -5.72 -3.64 -3.80
C LEU A 20 -5.37 -2.45 -2.90
N LEU A 21 -4.11 -2.06 -2.87
CA LEU A 21 -3.67 -0.90 -2.07
C LEU A 21 -4.37 0.39 -2.51
N MET A 22 -4.54 0.60 -3.82
CA MET A 22 -5.23 1.80 -4.35
C MET A 22 -6.72 1.85 -3.98
N MET A 23 -7.39 0.70 -3.87
CA MET A 23 -8.80 0.58 -3.50
C MET A 23 -9.06 0.73 -1.99
N THR A 24 -8.02 0.72 -1.16
CA THR A 24 -8.13 0.79 0.31
C THR A 24 -7.79 2.19 0.86
N SER A 25 -7.85 2.34 2.19
CA SER A 25 -7.41 3.55 2.89
C SER A 25 -5.90 3.85 2.78
N PHE A 26 -5.10 2.92 2.26
CA PHE A 26 -3.63 3.03 2.18
C PHE A 26 -3.16 4.32 1.50
N THR A 27 -3.72 4.64 0.33
CA THR A 27 -3.34 5.81 -0.45
C THR A 27 -3.48 7.11 0.34
N ARG A 28 -4.59 7.27 1.09
CA ARG A 28 -4.84 8.48 1.89
C ARG A 28 -3.83 8.60 3.04
N ILE A 29 -3.58 7.50 3.75
CA ILE A 29 -2.68 7.48 4.90
C ILE A 29 -1.23 7.77 4.47
N VAL A 30 -0.75 7.14 3.40
CA VAL A 30 0.62 7.33 2.92
C VAL A 30 0.87 8.77 2.45
N ILE A 31 -0.13 9.41 1.83
CA ILE A 31 -0.05 10.81 1.39
C ILE A 31 0.04 11.75 2.59
N VAL A 32 -0.84 11.58 3.59
CA VAL A 32 -0.84 12.42 4.80
C VAL A 32 0.48 12.29 5.57
N LEU A 33 0.98 11.06 5.75
CA LEU A 33 2.28 10.84 6.41
C LEU A 33 3.45 11.40 5.59
N SER A 34 3.38 11.36 4.26
CA SER A 34 4.39 11.97 3.40
C SER A 34 4.40 13.49 3.48
N PHE A 35 3.23 14.12 3.56
CA PHE A 35 3.12 15.56 3.81
C PHE A 35 3.60 15.94 5.21
N LEU A 36 3.28 15.14 6.23
CA LEU A 36 3.81 15.31 7.59
C LEU A 36 5.35 15.26 7.57
N ARG A 37 5.95 14.28 6.87
CA ARG A 37 7.40 14.19 6.70
C ARG A 37 7.99 15.46 6.08
N ASN A 38 7.39 15.96 5.00
CA ASN A 38 7.87 17.18 4.36
C ASN A 38 7.74 18.41 5.28
N ALA A 39 6.68 18.47 6.09
CA ALA A 39 6.46 19.56 7.04
C ALA A 39 7.46 19.58 8.22
N LEU A 40 8.04 18.43 8.59
CA LEU A 40 9.02 18.33 9.68
C LEU A 40 10.38 18.96 9.33
N GLY A 41 10.66 19.28 8.06
CA GLY A 41 11.91 19.94 7.64
C GLY A 41 13.19 19.13 7.85
N THR A 42 13.08 17.88 8.31
CA THR A 42 14.20 16.96 8.53
C THR A 42 14.52 16.21 7.25
N GLN A 43 15.78 16.25 6.81
CA GLN A 43 16.13 15.87 5.43
C GLN A 43 15.85 14.41 5.05
N GLN A 44 15.82 13.46 5.98
CA GLN A 44 15.56 12.04 5.66
C GLN A 44 14.89 11.23 6.78
N THR A 45 14.54 11.88 7.89
CA THR A 45 13.81 11.25 8.98
C THR A 45 12.33 11.61 8.84
N PRO A 46 11.39 10.66 8.77
CA PRO A 46 11.53 9.20 8.75
C PRO A 46 11.78 8.62 7.32
N PRO A 47 12.53 7.50 7.20
CA PRO A 47 12.72 6.79 5.94
C PRO A 47 11.40 6.39 5.25
N ASN A 48 11.39 6.37 3.92
CA ASN A 48 10.20 6.01 3.14
C ASN A 48 9.65 4.61 3.47
N GLN A 49 10.53 3.67 3.79
CA GLN A 49 10.16 2.32 4.21
C GLN A 49 9.34 2.32 5.50
N ILE A 50 9.67 3.20 6.46
CA ILE A 50 8.92 3.31 7.73
C ILE A 50 7.54 3.93 7.48
N VAL A 51 7.47 4.98 6.65
CA VAL A 51 6.19 5.62 6.29
C VAL A 51 5.24 4.62 5.62
N ILE A 52 5.76 3.83 4.68
CA ILE A 52 4.98 2.79 3.99
C ILE A 52 4.56 1.69 4.98
N GLY A 53 5.47 1.23 5.85
CA GLY A 53 5.15 0.23 6.88
C GLY A 53 4.03 0.68 7.81
N LEU A 54 4.11 1.91 8.33
CA LEU A 54 3.06 2.51 9.16
C LEU A 54 1.73 2.61 8.40
N ALA A 55 1.76 3.04 7.14
CA ALA A 55 0.56 3.15 6.32
C ALA A 55 -0.11 1.78 6.06
N LEU A 56 0.67 0.70 5.88
CA LEU A 56 0.15 -0.66 5.72
C LEU A 56 -0.51 -1.16 7.01
N PHE A 57 0.16 -1.03 8.17
CA PHE A 57 -0.40 -1.47 9.44
C PHE A 57 -1.70 -0.74 9.80
N LEU A 58 -1.72 0.59 9.64
CA LEU A 58 -2.92 1.39 9.88
C LEU A 58 -4.06 1.03 8.91
N SER A 59 -3.73 0.74 7.64
CA SER A 59 -4.76 0.32 6.67
C SER A 59 -5.35 -1.04 7.01
N LEU A 60 -4.54 -2.01 7.41
CA LEU A 60 -5.04 -3.33 7.83
C LEU A 60 -5.93 -3.22 9.07
N PHE A 61 -5.55 -2.36 10.03
CA PHE A 61 -6.37 -2.10 11.21
C PHE A 61 -7.73 -1.46 10.86
N ILE A 62 -7.74 -0.46 9.98
CA ILE A 62 -8.97 0.23 9.55
C ILE A 62 -9.86 -0.67 8.68
N MET A 63 -9.27 -1.53 7.85
CA MET A 63 -10.00 -2.43 6.96
C MET A 63 -10.46 -3.73 7.63
N GLN A 64 -10.09 -3.98 8.90
CA GLN A 64 -10.50 -5.18 9.63
C GLN A 64 -12.01 -5.50 9.57
N PRO A 65 -12.96 -4.55 9.76
CA PRO A 65 -14.39 -4.84 9.63
C PRO A 65 -14.79 -5.22 8.21
N VAL A 66 -14.24 -4.54 7.19
CA VAL A 66 -14.54 -4.82 5.78
C VAL A 66 -14.05 -6.22 5.38
N LEU A 67 -12.90 -6.63 5.90
CA LEU A 67 -12.36 -8.00 5.72
C LEU A 67 -13.18 -9.07 6.46
N GLY A 68 -13.94 -8.69 7.50
CA GLY A 68 -14.81 -9.61 8.24
C GLY A 68 -16.22 -9.71 7.67
N GLU A 69 -16.65 -8.73 6.87
CA GLU A 69 -17.96 -8.70 6.20
C GLU A 69 -17.96 -9.35 4.81
N ILE A 70 -16.78 -9.53 4.19
CA ILE A 70 -16.55 -10.21 2.90
C ILE A 70 -16.30 -11.70 3.15
#